data_AF-A0A941E7B1-F1
#
_entry.id   AF-A0A941E7B1-F1
#
_cell.length_a   1.000
_cell.length_b   1.000
_cell.length_c   1.000
_cell.angle_alpha   90.00
_cell.angle_beta   90.00
_cell.angle_gamma   90.00
#
_symmetry.space_group_name_H-M   'P 1'
#
loop_
_entity.id
_entity.type
_entity.pdbx_description
1 polymer ?
#
loop_
_entity_poly.entity_id
_entity_poly.type
_entity_poly.pdbx_seq_one_letter_code
_entity_poly.pdbx_strand_id
1 'polypeptide(L)'
;MQASDEPTVRYFALIKDGGTPEEATGLVRRVPTTPRPTDEAIGNDLEWHPTDYLERYFTLGSMDRENVEISPELAEELLARWRAARGH
;
A
#
# COMPACT_ATOMS: atom_id res chain seq x y z
N MET A 1 -16.73 7.86 21.52
CA MET A 1 -15.88 8.90 20.90
C MET A 1 -15.46 8.34 19.55
N GLN A 2 -16.26 8.56 18.51
CA GLN A 2 -15.92 8.11 17.16
C GLN A 2 -14.84 9.06 16.65
N ALA A 3 -13.64 8.54 16.40
CA ALA A 3 -12.63 9.27 15.65
C ALA A 3 -13.27 9.64 14.31
N SER A 4 -13.19 10.91 13.95
CA SER A 4 -13.61 11.42 12.65
C SER A 4 -12.76 10.72 11.58
N ASP A 5 -13.23 9.58 11.07
CA ASP A 5 -12.67 8.87 9.92
C ASP A 5 -13.07 9.70 8.68
N GLU A 6 -12.54 10.92 8.57
CA GLU A 6 -12.50 11.58 7.28
C GLU A 6 -11.80 10.61 6.32
N PRO A 7 -12.32 10.42 5.09
CA PRO A 7 -11.74 9.53 4.11
C PRO A 7 -10.32 9.99 3.77
N THR A 8 -9.35 9.52 4.55
CA THR A 8 -7.93 9.77 4.35
C THR A 8 -7.34 8.57 3.61
N VAL A 9 -6.39 8.84 2.71
CA VAL A 9 -5.67 7.80 1.99
C VAL A 9 -4.94 6.91 3.00
N ARG A 10 -5.18 5.61 2.95
CA ARG A 10 -4.50 4.62 3.80
C ARG A 10 -3.39 3.94 3.01
N TYR A 11 -2.26 3.65 3.65
CA TYR A 11 -1.10 3.04 3.01
C TYR A 11 -0.80 1.67 3.61
N PHE A 12 -0.39 0.74 2.76
CA PHE A 12 -0.13 -0.64 3.12
C PHE A 12 1.18 -1.11 2.49
N ALA A 13 2.07 -1.66 3.32
CA ALA A 13 3.29 -2.31 2.90
C ALA A 13 3.04 -3.78 2.60
N LEU A 14 3.47 -4.24 1.41
CA LEU A 14 3.47 -5.67 1.07
C LEU A 14 4.77 -6.30 1.52
N ILE A 15 4.68 -7.11 2.58
CA ILE A 15 5.82 -7.80 3.18
C ILE A 15 5.76 -9.29 2.85
N LYS A 16 6.93 -9.93 2.86
CA LYS A 16 7.00 -11.39 2.89
C LYS A 16 6.66 -11.88 4.30
N ASP A 17 6.28 -13.15 4.41
CA ASP A 17 6.04 -13.81 5.70
C ASP A 17 7.19 -13.56 6.67
N GLY A 18 6.88 -12.99 7.84
CA GLY A 18 7.85 -12.58 8.87
C GLY A 18 8.74 -11.37 8.56
N GLY A 19 8.50 -10.64 7.48
CA GLY A 19 9.26 -9.43 7.10
C GLY A 19 8.82 -8.16 7.85
N THR A 20 9.63 -7.11 7.80
CA THR A 20 9.25 -5.80 8.37
C THR A 20 8.69 -4.85 7.30
N PRO A 21 7.89 -3.83 7.68
CA PRO A 21 7.44 -2.81 6.75
C PRO A 21 8.57 -2.07 6.01
N GLU A 22 9.76 -1.95 6.62
CA GLU A 22 10.94 -1.32 6.00
C GLU A 22 11.56 -2.18 4.87
N GLU A 23 11.28 -3.48 4.91
CA GLU A 23 11.67 -4.48 3.92
C GLU A 23 10.57 -4.74 2.89
N ALA A 24 9.53 -3.89 2.87
CA ALA A 24 8.43 -4.01 1.93
C ALA A 24 8.94 -4.16 0.49
N THR A 25 8.28 -5.06 -0.23
CA THR A 25 8.55 -5.33 -1.65
C THR A 25 7.54 -4.67 -2.57
N GLY A 26 6.47 -4.10 -2.00
CA GLY A 26 5.45 -3.35 -2.71
C GLY A 26 4.70 -2.43 -1.76
N LEU A 27 4.07 -1.41 -2.33
CA LEU A 27 3.19 -0.48 -1.62
C LEU A 27 1.84 -0.49 -2.29
N VAL A 28 0.79 -0.46 -1.46
CA VAL A 28 -0.59 -0.26 -1.88
C VAL A 28 -1.15 0.92 -1.10
N ARG A 29 -1.93 1.77 -1.74
CA ARG A 29 -2.71 2.80 -1.07
C ARG A 29 -4.18 2.64 -1.40
N ARG A 30 -5.03 2.88 -0.42
CA ARG A 30 -6.49 2.93 -0.58
C ARG A 30 -6.91 4.38 -0.61
N VAL A 31 -7.30 4.86 -1.79
CA VAL A 31 -7.83 6.21 -1.99
C VAL A 31 -9.35 6.16 -1.81
N PRO A 32 -9.90 6.94 -0.88
CA PRO A 32 -11.33 6.93 -0.64
C PRO A 32 -12.06 7.77 -1.69
N THR A 33 -12.39 7.11 -2.80
CA THR A 33 -13.20 7.65 -3.90
C THR A 33 -14.68 7.30 -3.73
N THR A 34 -15.55 8.01 -4.45
CA THR A 34 -17.00 7.73 -4.53
C THR A 34 -17.31 7.10 -5.89
N PRO A 35 -18.14 6.03 -5.99
CA PRO A 35 -18.97 5.41 -4.94
C PRO A 35 -18.26 4.36 -4.08
N ARG A 36 -17.03 3.98 -4.41
CA ARG A 36 -16.23 3.00 -3.67
C ARG A 36 -14.77 3.45 -3.63
N PRO A 37 -14.01 3.09 -2.57
CA PRO A 37 -12.58 3.34 -2.54
C PRO A 37 -11.87 2.64 -3.70
N THR A 38 -10.84 3.30 -4.24
CA THR A 38 -9.96 2.76 -5.27
C THR A 38 -8.65 2.38 -4.61
N ASP A 39 -8.19 1.15 -4.85
CA ASP A 39 -6.88 0.71 -4.41
C ASP A 39 -5.87 0.95 -5.53
N GLU A 40 -4.68 1.40 -5.19
CA GLU A 40 -3.60 1.63 -6.14
C GLU A 40 -2.31 1.00 -5.62
N ALA A 41 -1.57 0.30 -6.47
CA ALA A 41 -0.27 -0.28 -6.14
C ALA A 41 0.85 0.43 -6.89
N ILE A 42 2.04 0.48 -6.30
CA ILE A 42 3.23 0.94 -6.99
C ILE A 42 3.65 -0.07 -8.06
N GLY A 43 3.72 0.39 -9.31
CA GLY A 43 4.20 -0.38 -10.45
C GLY A 43 5.73 -0.46 -10.53
N ASN A 44 6.22 -1.20 -11.53
CA ASN A 44 7.65 -1.26 -11.86
C ASN A 44 8.22 0.07 -12.39
N ASP A 45 7.35 0.99 -12.78
CA ASP A 45 7.67 2.37 -13.15
C ASP A 45 7.73 3.33 -11.96
N LEU A 46 7.47 2.85 -10.73
CA LEU A 46 7.38 3.67 -9.52
C LEU A 46 6.22 4.69 -9.54
N GLU A 47 5.21 4.43 -10.36
CA GLU A 47 3.95 5.17 -10.39
C GLU A 47 2.82 4.35 -9.72
N TRP A 48 1.79 5.06 -9.27
CA TRP A 48 0.60 4.45 -8.69
C TRP A 48 -0.34 4.00 -9.80
N HIS A 49 -0.73 2.73 -9.79
CA HIS A 49 -1.66 2.15 -10.76
C HIS A 49 -2.85 1.53 -10.03
N PRO A 50 -4.08 1.69 -10.56
CA PRO A 50 -5.26 1.02 -10.03
C PRO A 50 -5.05 -0.49 -9.88
N THR A 51 -5.49 -1.06 -8.76
CA THR A 51 -5.39 -2.48 -8.49
C THR A 51 -6.62 -2.97 -7.71
N ASP A 52 -6.96 -4.25 -7.88
CA ASP A 52 -7.96 -4.91 -7.04
C ASP A 52 -7.31 -5.66 -5.86
N TYR A 53 -6.02 -5.43 -5.56
CA TYR A 53 -5.25 -6.24 -4.62
C TYR A 53 -5.92 -6.36 -3.24
N LEU A 54 -6.26 -5.23 -2.61
CA LEU A 54 -6.82 -5.26 -1.26
C LEU A 54 -8.25 -5.79 -1.27
N GLU A 55 -9.06 -5.48 -2.28
CA GLU A 55 -10.38 -6.09 -2.45
C GLU A 55 -10.30 -7.62 -2.51
N ARG A 56 -9.36 -8.16 -3.30
CA ARG A 56 -9.10 -9.61 -3.39
C ARG A 56 -8.56 -10.19 -2.08
N TYR A 57 -7.67 -9.48 -1.39
CA TYR A 57 -7.13 -9.89 -0.11
C TYR A 57 -8.23 -10.07 0.95
N PHE A 58 -9.12 -9.08 1.09
CA PHE A 58 -10.21 -9.14 2.06
C PHE A 58 -11.28 -10.17 1.72
N THR A 59 -11.48 -10.49 0.43
CA THR A 59 -12.51 -11.44 -0.01
C THR A 59 -12.03 -12.89 -0.04
N LEU A 60 -10.75 -13.13 -0.38
CA LEU A 60 -10.18 -14.49 -0.49
C LEU A 60 -9.50 -14.95 0.80
N GLY A 61 -9.22 -14.06 1.75
CA GLY A 61 -8.86 -14.37 3.14
C GLY A 61 -7.45 -14.93 3.36
N SER A 62 -6.72 -15.32 2.31
CA SER A 62 -5.32 -15.71 2.39
C SER A 62 -4.60 -15.45 1.07
N MET A 63 -3.54 -14.67 1.13
CA MET A 63 -2.55 -14.53 0.07
C MET A 63 -1.18 -14.88 0.66
N ASP A 64 -0.24 -15.38 -0.15
CA ASP A 64 1.15 -15.67 0.27
C ASP A 64 1.94 -14.42 0.73
N ARG A 65 1.30 -13.26 0.84
CA ARG A 65 1.88 -11.98 1.22
C ARG A 65 1.01 -11.34 2.28
N GLU A 66 1.65 -10.91 3.35
CA GLU A 66 1.01 -10.07 4.35
C GLU A 66 1.04 -8.62 3.89
N ASN A 67 -0.03 -7.88 4.21
CA ASN A 67 -0.05 -6.44 4.09
C ASN A 67 -0.21 -5.79 5.46
N VAL A 68 0.71 -4.90 5.79
CA VAL A 68 0.69 -4.15 7.05
C VAL A 68 0.33 -2.71 6.75
N GLU A 69 -0.64 -2.15 7.48
CA GLU A 69 -0.95 -0.73 7.38
C GLU A 69 0.22 0.08 7.94
N ILE A 70 0.67 1.08 7.18
CA ILE A 70 1.80 1.94 7.51
C ILE A 70 1.38 3.41 7.47
N SER A 71 2.19 4.27 8.08
CA SER A 71 1.97 5.70 8.00
C SER A 71 2.30 6.24 6.59
N PRO A 72 1.69 7.37 6.19
CA PRO A 72 2.02 8.04 4.92
C PRO A 72 3.52 8.36 4.80
N GLU A 73 4.16 8.78 5.90
CA GLU A 73 5.58 9.14 5.93
C GLU A 73 6.47 7.95 5.58
N LEU A 74 6.19 6.78 6.17
CA LEU A 74 6.94 5.56 5.87
C LEU A 74 6.75 5.12 4.40
N ALA A 75 5.54 5.31 3.85
CA ALA A 75 5.28 5.00 2.45
C ALA A 75 6.10 5.90 1.51
N GLU A 76 6.21 7.20 1.83
CA GLU A 76 7.03 8.15 1.08
C GLU A 76 8.53 7.84 1.20
N GLU A 77 9.02 7.48 2.38
CA GLU A 77 10.41 7.07 2.61
C GLU A 77 10.78 5.83 1.78
N LEU A 78 9.92 4.81 1.78
CA LEU A 78 10.11 3.60 0.96
C LEU A 78 10.14 3.92 -0.53
N LEU A 79 9.21 4.74 -1.01
CA LEU A 79 9.14 5.14 -2.41
C LEU A 79 10.36 5.97 -2.83
N ALA A 80 10.81 6.90 -1.97
CA ALA A 80 12.03 7.68 -2.18
C ALA A 80 13.26 6.78 -2.27
N ARG A 81 13.37 5.78 -1.37
CA ARG A 81 14.45 4.78 -1.41
C ARG A 81 14.47 4.01 -2.71
N TRP A 82 13.32 3.53 -3.19
CA TRP A 82 13.24 2.78 -4.44
C TRP A 82 13.56 3.64 -5.67
N ARG A 83 13.14 4.90 -5.68
CA ARG A 83 13.51 5.88 -6.72
C ARG A 83 15.01 6.09 -6.77
N ALA A 84 15.65 6.28 -5.61
CA ALA A 84 17.10 6.43 -5.53
C ALA A 84 17.85 5.17 -6.00
N ALA A 85 17.35 3.98 -5.67
CA ALA A 85 17.97 2.71 -6.07
C ALA A 85 17.82 2.40 -7.58
N ARG A 86 16.72 2.84 -8.22
CA ARG A 86 16.48 2.63 -9.66
C ARG A 86 17.04 3.73 -10.56
N GLY A 87 17.39 4.90 -10.01
CA GLY A 87 17.93 6.04 -10.76
C GLY A 87 19.44 5.97 -11.07
N HIS A 88 20.01 4.77 -11.21
CA HIS A 88 21.44 4.55 -11.44
C HIS A 88 21.75 3.91 -12.79
#